data_AF-A0A2V9ACJ7-F1
#
_entry.id   AF-A0A2V9ACJ7-F1
#
_cell.length_a   1.000
_cell.length_b   1.000
_cell.length_c   1.000
_cell.angle_alpha   90.00
_cell.angle_beta   90.00
_cell.angle_gamma   90.00
#
_symmetry.space_group_name_H-M   'P 1'
#
loop_
_entity.id
_entity.type
_entity.pdbx_description
1 polymer ?
#
loop_
_entity_poly.entity_id
_entity_poly.type
_entity_poly.pdbx_seq_one_letter_code
_entity_poly.pdbx_strand_id
1 'polypeptide(L)'
;MNAEGGTRMEKQARKHSHNWVIAVESRNDQHQEIILATIARRAYQLFERRGYAHGFDLDDWMTAEKELLQNDFNGNTSQFDLFIESPRDPKATTILSMTTHSMIVFRSHARHAGEVGGGPDVASVHLFPEEIDTTKIRLM
;
A
#
# COMPACT_ATOMS: atom_id res chain seq x y z
N MET A 1 28.12 -46.33 18.74
CA MET A 1 27.42 -46.77 17.51
C MET A 1 26.09 -47.35 17.97
N ASN A 2 24.87 -46.88 17.66
CA ASN A 2 24.28 -45.81 16.84
C ASN A 2 22.95 -45.46 17.57
N ALA A 3 22.68 -44.19 17.89
CA ALA A 3 21.86 -43.24 17.12
C ALA A 3 20.35 -43.59 17.09
N GLU A 4 19.56 -42.95 17.95
CA GLU A 4 18.19 -42.52 17.63
C GLU A 4 17.91 -41.16 18.27
N GLY A 5 18.31 -40.13 17.54
CA GLY A 5 17.83 -38.76 17.73
C GLY A 5 16.51 -38.60 17.01
N GLY A 6 15.41 -38.66 17.75
CA GLY A 6 14.09 -38.17 17.35
C GLY A 6 13.52 -37.47 18.58
N THR A 7 13.24 -36.18 18.59
CA THR A 7 12.09 -35.64 17.86
C THR A 7 12.25 -34.12 17.76
N ARG A 8 12.75 -33.70 16.59
CA ARG A 8 12.11 -32.72 15.71
C ARG A 8 11.32 -31.61 16.43
N MET A 9 11.98 -30.46 16.56
CA MET A 9 11.35 -29.14 16.71
C MET A 9 10.24 -28.97 15.66
N GLU A 10 8.98 -29.24 16.00
CA GLU A 10 7.88 -28.99 15.07
C GLU A 10 6.56 -28.81 15.80
N LYS A 11 6.57 -27.98 16.84
CA LYS A 11 5.35 -27.34 17.35
C LYS A 11 5.58 -25.87 17.61
N GLN A 12 6.30 -25.20 16.71
CA GLN A 12 6.10 -23.78 16.55
C GLN A 12 4.81 -23.64 15.73
N ALA A 13 3.70 -23.63 16.47
CA ALA A 13 2.41 -23.22 15.96
C ALA A 13 2.65 -22.01 15.07
N ARG A 14 2.28 -22.12 13.78
CA ARG A 14 2.18 -20.98 12.89
C ARG A 14 1.23 -20.01 13.60
N LYS A 15 1.78 -19.05 14.33
CA LYS A 15 1.03 -17.88 14.80
C LYS A 15 0.57 -17.25 13.50
N HIS A 16 -0.68 -17.51 13.13
CA HIS A 16 -1.36 -16.72 12.14
C HIS A 16 -1.26 -15.29 12.66
N SER A 17 -0.32 -14.52 12.11
CA SER A 17 -0.32 -13.09 12.26
C SER A 17 -1.67 -12.66 11.72
N HIS A 18 -2.58 -12.23 12.60
CA HIS A 18 -3.81 -11.61 12.17
C HIS A 18 -3.43 -10.26 11.59
N ASN A 19 -2.94 -10.26 10.35
CA ASN A 19 -2.73 -9.03 9.63
C ASN A 19 -4.10 -8.54 9.17
N TRP A 20 -4.53 -7.43 9.75
CA TRP A 20 -5.85 -6.88 9.47
C TRP A 20 -5.84 -6.22 8.10
N VAL A 21 -6.75 -6.66 7.24
CA VAL A 21 -7.03 -6.05 5.94
C VAL A 21 -8.45 -5.52 5.98
N ILE A 22 -8.62 -4.23 5.71
CA ILE A 22 -9.92 -3.55 5.66
C ILE A 22 -10.12 -3.03 4.25
N ALA A 23 -11.18 -3.44 3.57
CA ALA A 23 -11.58 -2.83 2.30
C ALA A 23 -12.65 -1.76 2.56
N VAL A 24 -12.48 -0.59 1.95
CA VAL A 24 -13.43 0.52 2.03
C VAL A 24 -13.75 1.02 0.63
N GLU A 25 -15.03 1.25 0.38
CA GLU A 25 -15.46 1.98 -0.81
C GLU A 25 -15.24 3.46 -0.59
N SER A 26 -14.78 4.15 -1.62
CA SER A 26 -14.54 5.59 -1.59
C SER A 26 -15.00 6.26 -2.88
N ARG A 27 -15.05 7.59 -2.87
CA ARG A 27 -15.44 8.36 -4.04
C ARG A 27 -14.22 8.69 -4.90
N ASN A 28 -14.44 8.81 -6.22
CA ASN A 28 -13.39 9.11 -7.18
C ASN A 28 -12.69 10.45 -6.91
N ASP A 29 -13.45 11.50 -6.57
CA ASP A 29 -12.90 12.83 -6.25
C ASP A 29 -11.98 12.79 -5.02
N GLN A 30 -12.38 12.04 -3.99
CA GLN A 30 -11.55 11.83 -2.81
C GLN A 30 -10.26 11.06 -3.13
N HIS A 31 -10.32 10.04 -3.99
CA HIS A 31 -9.11 9.34 -4.45
C HIS A 31 -8.16 10.28 -5.19
N GLN A 32 -8.68 11.12 -6.11
CA GLN A 32 -7.86 12.08 -6.85
C GLN A 32 -7.17 13.07 -5.91
N GLU A 33 -7.88 13.60 -4.91
CA GLU A 33 -7.30 14.51 -3.92
C GLU A 33 -6.18 13.82 -3.13
N ILE A 34 -6.40 12.59 -2.64
CA ILE A 34 -5.42 11.83 -1.87
C ILE A 34 -4.17 11.52 -2.71
N ILE A 35 -4.36 11.11 -3.98
CA ILE A 35 -3.27 10.80 -4.90
C ILE A 35 -2.41 12.05 -5.14
N LEU A 36 -3.04 13.18 -5.50
CA LEU A 36 -2.34 14.44 -5.75
C LEU A 36 -1.60 14.94 -4.50
N ALA A 37 -2.25 14.91 -3.34
CA ALA A 37 -1.63 15.31 -2.08
C ALA A 37 -0.43 14.42 -1.72
N THR A 38 -0.51 13.11 -2.00
CA THR A 38 0.57 12.16 -1.73
C THR A 38 1.76 12.37 -2.68
N ILE A 39 1.50 12.57 -3.97
CA ILE A 39 2.54 12.90 -4.96
C ILE A 39 3.22 14.21 -4.59
N ALA A 40 2.44 15.26 -4.26
CA ALA A 40 2.99 16.54 -3.84
C ALA A 40 3.87 16.42 -2.58
N ARG A 41 3.40 15.69 -1.57
CA ARG A 41 4.19 15.41 -0.35
C ARG A 41 5.50 14.71 -0.70
N ARG A 42 5.46 13.73 -1.60
CA ARG A 42 6.65 12.96 -1.98
C ARG A 42 7.63 13.76 -2.82
N ALA A 43 7.14 14.57 -3.77
CA ALA A 43 7.96 15.48 -4.57
C ALA A 43 8.68 16.48 -3.67
N TYR A 44 7.98 17.04 -2.69
CA TYR A 44 8.57 17.93 -1.70
C TYR A 44 9.69 17.25 -0.88
N GLN A 45 9.51 15.98 -0.47
CA GLN A 45 10.57 15.23 0.22
C GLN A 45 11.81 15.00 -0.67
N LEU A 46 11.64 14.85 -1.99
CA LEU A 46 12.75 14.73 -2.94
C LEU A 46 13.51 16.06 -3.05
N PHE A 47 12.79 17.17 -3.13
CA PHE A 47 13.33 18.52 -3.09
C PHE A 47 14.15 18.77 -1.80
N GLU A 48 13.60 18.41 -0.64
CA GLU A 48 14.31 18.49 0.65
C GLU A 48 15.57 17.64 0.68
N ARG A 49 15.50 16.39 0.18
CA ARG A 49 16.64 15.46 0.13
C ARG A 49 17.80 16.00 -0.71
N ARG A 50 17.51 16.77 -1.75
CA ARG A 50 18.52 17.44 -2.59
C ARG A 50 19.07 18.73 -1.96
N GLY A 51 18.57 19.13 -0.78
CA GLY A 51 19.00 20.33 -0.09
C GLY A 51 18.34 21.60 -0.63
N TYR A 52 17.06 21.52 -0.98
CA TYR A 52 16.24 22.67 -1.43
C TYR A 52 16.74 23.33 -2.73
N ALA A 53 17.45 22.59 -3.58
CA ALA A 53 17.88 23.10 -4.87
C ALA A 53 16.70 23.22 -5.84
N HIS A 54 16.41 24.45 -6.28
CA HIS A 54 15.33 24.77 -7.21
C HIS A 54 15.65 24.37 -8.67
N GLY A 55 14.61 24.33 -9.51
CA GLY A 55 14.73 24.08 -10.96
C GLY A 55 14.46 22.64 -11.39
N PHE A 56 14.04 21.77 -10.48
CA PHE A 56 13.72 20.37 -10.73
C PHE A 56 12.31 19.99 -10.22
N ASP A 57 11.44 20.97 -10.01
CA ASP A 57 10.11 20.74 -9.43
C ASP A 57 9.31 19.72 -10.25
N LEU A 58 9.43 19.79 -11.58
CA LEU A 58 8.81 18.83 -12.50
C LEU A 58 9.45 17.44 -12.41
N ASP A 59 10.77 17.35 -12.30
CA ASP A 59 11.48 16.06 -12.16
C ASP A 59 11.15 15.39 -10.83
N ASP A 60 11.09 16.17 -9.75
CA ASP A 60 10.71 15.69 -8.42
C ASP A 60 9.25 15.21 -8.43
N TRP A 61 8.36 15.93 -9.13
CA TRP A 61 6.97 15.50 -9.33
C TRP A 61 6.87 14.18 -10.12
N MET A 62 7.50 14.10 -11.29
CA MET A 62 7.48 12.89 -12.12
C MET A 62 8.11 11.69 -11.41
N THR A 63 9.17 11.91 -10.64
CA THR A 63 9.80 10.86 -9.83
C THR A 63 8.86 10.39 -8.73
N ALA A 64 8.22 11.31 -8.00
CA ALA A 64 7.24 10.98 -6.99
C ALA A 64 6.03 10.21 -7.56
N GLU A 65 5.54 10.63 -8.71
CA GLU A 65 4.46 9.94 -9.43
C GLU A 65 4.86 8.50 -9.77
N LYS A 66 6.06 8.31 -10.35
CA LYS A 66 6.58 6.98 -10.71
C LYS A 66 6.82 6.07 -9.50
N GLU A 67 7.22 6.63 -8.36
CA GLU A 67 7.42 5.85 -7.13
C GLU A 67 6.09 5.37 -6.53
N LEU A 68 5.02 6.17 -6.65
CA LEU A 68 3.74 5.93 -5.98
C LEU A 68 2.72 5.18 -6.86
N LEU A 69 2.67 5.51 -8.15
CA LEU A 69 1.71 4.94 -9.09
C LEU A 69 2.23 3.61 -9.65
N GLN A 70 1.50 2.54 -9.39
CA GLN A 70 1.72 1.23 -9.96
C GLN A 70 0.77 1.03 -11.13
N ASN A 71 1.33 0.68 -12.29
CA ASN A 71 0.58 0.28 -13.47
C ASN A 71 0.70 -1.24 -13.64
N ASP A 72 -0.07 -1.96 -12.83
CA ASP A 72 0.02 -3.42 -12.75
C ASP A 72 -0.72 -4.15 -13.89
N PHE A 73 -1.33 -3.40 -14.82
CA PHE A 73 -2.23 -3.94 -15.84
C PHE A 73 -1.55 -4.07 -17.19
N ASN A 74 -1.34 -5.30 -17.64
CA ASN A 74 -0.64 -5.59 -18.91
C ASN A 74 -1.54 -5.59 -20.16
N GLY A 75 -2.73 -4.98 -20.11
CA GLY A 75 -3.65 -4.88 -21.25
C GLY A 75 -4.76 -5.94 -21.32
N ASN A 76 -4.79 -6.91 -20.40
CA ASN A 76 -6.01 -7.71 -20.14
C ASN A 76 -6.79 -7.08 -18.98
N THR A 77 -7.90 -6.42 -19.29
CA THR A 77 -8.69 -5.61 -18.33
C THR A 77 -9.85 -6.38 -17.69
N SER A 78 -10.15 -7.60 -18.14
CA SER A 78 -11.35 -8.32 -17.71
C SER A 78 -11.21 -9.00 -16.33
N GLN A 79 -9.99 -9.38 -15.94
CA GLN A 79 -9.68 -9.94 -14.63
C GLN A 79 -8.18 -9.82 -14.36
N PHE A 80 -7.82 -9.42 -13.14
CA PHE A 80 -6.43 -9.33 -12.70
C PHE A 80 -6.33 -9.71 -11.22
N ASP A 81 -5.17 -10.21 -10.83
CA ASP A 81 -4.81 -10.44 -9.44
C ASP A 81 -3.80 -9.39 -9.02
N LEU A 82 -4.05 -8.74 -7.88
CA LEU A 82 -3.14 -7.76 -7.33
C LEU A 82 -2.58 -8.26 -6.00
N PHE A 83 -1.26 -8.44 -5.95
CA PHE A 83 -0.55 -8.88 -4.78
C PHE A 83 -0.11 -7.69 -3.94
N ILE A 84 -0.71 -7.56 -2.76
CA ILE A 84 -0.36 -6.51 -1.81
C ILE A 84 0.42 -7.17 -0.68
N GLU A 85 1.70 -6.81 -0.56
CA GLU A 85 2.51 -7.31 0.53
C GLU A 85 1.91 -6.85 1.87
N SER A 86 1.60 -7.81 2.73
CA SER A 86 1.21 -7.54 4.11
C SER A 86 2.43 -7.08 4.91
N PRO A 87 2.31 -6.07 5.78
CA PRO A 87 3.39 -5.72 6.69
C PRO A 87 3.70 -6.92 7.58
N ARG A 88 4.97 -7.06 7.95
CA ARG A 88 5.38 -8.11 8.91
C ARG A 88 5.00 -7.77 10.35
N ASP A 89 4.80 -6.47 10.63
CA ASP A 89 4.36 -6.00 11.94
C ASP A 89 2.88 -6.33 12.15
N PRO A 90 2.53 -7.20 13.12
CA PRO A 90 1.13 -7.56 13.39
C PRO A 90 0.29 -6.40 13.95
N LYS A 91 0.91 -5.29 14.35
CA LYS A 91 0.21 -4.07 14.77
C LYS A 91 -0.10 -3.13 13.62
N ALA A 92 0.42 -3.41 12.42
CA ALA A 92 0.09 -2.66 11.23
C ALA A 92 -1.22 -3.19 10.64
N THR A 93 -2.10 -2.27 10.25
CA THR A 93 -3.33 -2.55 9.53
C THR A 93 -3.17 -2.08 8.09
N THR A 94 -3.59 -2.91 7.14
CA THR A 94 -3.65 -2.54 5.72
C THR A 94 -5.07 -2.15 5.38
N ILE A 95 -5.24 -0.95 4.82
CA ILE A 95 -6.55 -0.47 4.36
C ILE A 95 -6.49 -0.35 2.85
N LEU A 96 -7.44 -1.00 2.17
CA LEU A 96 -7.62 -0.97 0.74
C LEU A 96 -8.80 -0.04 0.45
N SER A 97 -8.51 1.18 0.01
CA SER A 97 -9.54 2.11 -0.44
C SER A 97 -9.71 1.94 -1.93
N MET A 98 -10.91 1.62 -2.38
CA MET A 98 -11.16 1.28 -3.77
C MET A 98 -12.24 2.17 -4.39
N THR A 99 -12.01 2.54 -5.63
CA THR A 99 -13.01 3.04 -6.55
C THR A 99 -13.02 2.19 -7.82
N THR A 100 -13.87 2.57 -8.77
CA THR A 100 -13.90 1.92 -10.07
C THR A 100 -12.67 2.20 -10.95
N HIS A 101 -11.85 3.20 -10.60
CA HIS A 101 -10.69 3.62 -11.41
C HIS A 101 -9.34 3.51 -10.67
N SER A 102 -9.36 3.32 -9.36
CA SER A 102 -8.12 3.21 -8.60
C SER A 102 -8.30 2.48 -7.27
N MET A 103 -7.21 1.92 -6.78
CA MET A 103 -7.09 1.47 -5.41
C MET A 103 -5.90 2.13 -4.73
N ILE A 104 -6.13 2.64 -3.53
CA ILE A 104 -5.12 3.22 -2.66
C ILE A 104 -4.89 2.28 -1.49
N VAL A 105 -3.65 1.87 -1.30
CA VAL A 105 -3.24 1.04 -0.17
C VAL A 105 -2.71 1.95 0.93
N PHE A 106 -3.38 1.96 2.07
CA PHE A 106 -2.88 2.64 3.26
C PHE A 106 -2.30 1.67 4.28
N ARG A 107 -1.32 2.15 5.04
CA ARG A 107 -0.78 1.48 6.21
C ARG A 107 -1.05 2.32 7.44
N SER A 108 -1.76 1.74 8.39
CA SER A 108 -1.98 2.31 9.70
C SER A 108 -1.17 1.53 10.71
N HIS A 109 -0.38 2.20 11.54
CA HIS A 109 0.32 1.55 12.65
C HIS A 109 -0.40 1.86 13.97
N ALA A 110 -0.55 0.85 14.84
CA ALA A 110 -1.05 1.08 16.19
C ALA A 110 -0.07 1.99 16.95
N ARG A 111 -0.55 3.19 17.29
CA ARG A 111 0.25 4.23 17.96
C ARG A 111 0.48 3.88 19.42
N HIS A 112 1.66 4.24 19.93
CA HIS A 112 1.90 4.21 21.37
C HIS A 112 1.32 5.49 21.99
N ALA A 113 0.87 5.41 23.25
CA ALA A 113 0.28 6.54 23.96
C ALA A 113 1.28 7.71 24.04
N GLY A 114 1.02 8.79 23.31
CA GLY A 114 1.87 10.00 23.25
C GLY A 114 2.14 10.54 21.84
N GLU A 115 1.90 9.76 20.78
CA GLU A 115 2.09 10.23 19.40
C GLU A 115 0.89 11.05 18.89
N VAL A 116 1.04 12.38 18.92
CA VAL A 116 0.11 13.30 18.27
C VAL A 116 0.51 13.47 16.80
N GLY A 117 -0.39 13.06 15.89
CA GLY A 117 -0.27 13.32 14.45
C GLY A 117 -0.09 12.07 13.61
N GLY A 118 -0.98 11.88 12.64
CA GLY A 118 -0.83 10.97 11.51
C GLY A 118 -2.07 10.10 11.26
N GLY A 119 -2.79 10.40 10.19
CA GLY A 119 -3.64 9.41 9.55
C GLY A 119 -2.81 8.22 9.05
N PRO A 120 -3.46 7.22 8.46
CA PRO A 120 -2.74 6.14 7.81
C PRO A 120 -1.94 6.70 6.62
N ASP A 121 -0.73 6.16 6.37
CA ASP A 121 0.11 6.59 5.26
C ASP A 121 -0.25 5.83 3.99
N VAL A 122 -0.24 6.52 2.84
CA VAL A 122 -0.37 5.87 1.52
C VAL A 122 0.93 5.12 1.21
N ALA A 123 0.82 3.81 1.00
CA ALA A 123 1.93 2.95 0.60
C ALA A 123 2.05 2.78 -0.92
N SER A 124 0.92 2.64 -1.62
CA SER A 124 0.89 2.52 -3.07
C SER A 124 -0.47 2.93 -3.62
N VAL A 125 -0.48 3.32 -4.90
CA VAL A 125 -1.68 3.63 -5.67
C VAL A 125 -1.66 2.77 -6.93
N HIS A 126 -2.76 2.06 -7.18
CA HIS A 126 -2.94 1.19 -8.33
C HIS A 126 -4.03 1.81 -9.20
N LEU A 127 -3.71 2.15 -10.45
CA LEU A 127 -4.66 2.77 -11.38
C LEU A 127 -5.28 1.73 -12.29
N PHE A 128 -6.61 1.64 -12.33
CA PHE A 128 -7.31 0.69 -13.18
C PHE A 128 -7.45 1.24 -14.61
N PRO A 129 -7.15 0.43 -15.64
CA PRO A 129 -7.16 0.86 -17.04
C PRO A 129 -8.58 1.09 -17.58
N GLU A 130 -9.56 0.37 -17.02
CA GLU A 130 -10.98 0.46 -17.32
C GLU A 130 -11.78 0.47 -16.01
N GLU A 131 -13.03 0.90 -16.09
CA GLU A 131 -13.92 0.94 -14.95
C GLU A 131 -14.19 -0.47 -14.41
N ILE A 132 -13.76 -0.76 -13.17
CA ILE A 132 -13.95 -2.08 -12.55
C ILE A 132 -15.27 -2.16 -11.78
N ASP A 133 -15.91 -3.32 -11.83
CA ASP A 133 -17.07 -3.66 -11.00
C ASP A 133 -16.60 -4.06 -9.59
N THR A 134 -16.74 -3.14 -8.63
CA THR A 134 -16.29 -3.35 -7.25
C THR A 134 -17.07 -4.46 -6.52
N THR A 135 -18.26 -4.84 -7.01
CA THR A 135 -19.07 -5.91 -6.39
C THR A 135 -18.51 -7.31 -6.61
N LYS A 136 -17.59 -7.47 -7.58
CA LYS A 136 -16.99 -8.76 -7.95
C LYS A 136 -15.62 -9.01 -7.33
N ILE A 137 -15.16 -8.10 -6.45
CA ILE A 137 -13.86 -8.21 -5.78
C ILE A 137 -13.85 -9.40 -4.83
N ARG A 138 -12.75 -10.18 -4.86
CA ARG A 138 -12.48 -11.26 -3.92
C ARG A 138 -11.14 -11.00 -3.26
N LEU A 139 -11.16 -10.82 -1.93
CA LEU A 139 -9.94 -10.80 -1.12
C LEU A 139 -9.59 -12.25 -0.76
N MET A 140 -8.40 -12.71 -1.15
CA MET A 140 -7.90 -14.06 -0.89
C MET A 140 -6.84 -14.08 0.20
#